data_AF-A0ABD1U0Q1-F1
#
_entry.id   AF-A0ABD1U0Q1-F1
#
_cell.length_a   1.000
_cell.length_b   1.000
_cell.length_c   1.000
_cell.angle_alpha   90.00
_cell.angle_beta   90.00
_cell.angle_gamma   90.00
#
_symmetry.space_group_name_H-M   'P 1'
#
loop_
_entity.id
_entity.type
_entity.pdbx_description
1 polymer ?
#
loop_
_entity_poly.entity_id
_entity_poly.type
_entity_poly.pdbx_seq_one_letter_code
_entity_poly.pdbx_strand_id
1 'polypeptide(L)'
;MMDSKAGKVPWVGYECRGLSWASLYLTQECLDVVGSPRPSTNLCGLCRPNLGLYKAYEILSKSGANFTMAQALKCGGVEAMETQQENSMSLGIDPHKIDPQLLQKMEYDALVWSSLHGLLVGDTNSQSSGRVPGVGLVHAPFSLLPMPFPESHWKQACQIAPIFNELVDRVSLDGKFLQDSLSRTKKVDAFTSRLLEIHSKMLDANKKEEIRLGLHRSDYMLDEQTKLLLQIELNTISSSFPGLSSLVSELHRSLLHQYKQHLALNPERIPQNNSVTQFAEALSKAWSEYNNPRAVVLVVVQTEERNMKTLAEIDALGELLPDGTLVVDGEAVAVVYFRAGYAPSDYPSESEWRARLLMEQSSAIKCPSIAYHLAGTKKIQQELAKPNVLERFLENKDDIAKVRKCFAGLWSLEDSNIVKDAIEKPGLYVMKPQREGGGNNIYGDDVRETLRRMEKEGSDEDAAYILMQRIFPTLSPAVLMRQGISRKDHVISELGVYAAYLRNKTKVIMNEECGYLMRTKVSSSNEGGVAAGFAVLDSIYLV
;
A
#
# COMPACT_ATOMS: atom_id res chain seq x y z
N MET A 1 -52.89 -44.69 25.43
CA MET A 1 -52.73 -46.02 24.79
C MET A 1 -52.02 -45.81 23.47
N MET A 2 -50.89 -46.51 23.28
CA MET A 2 -50.15 -46.77 22.03
C MET A 2 -49.68 -45.52 21.26
N ASP A 3 -48.42 -45.06 21.32
CA ASP A 3 -47.10 -45.70 21.20
C ASP A 3 -46.77 -46.16 19.77
N SER A 4 -45.89 -45.41 19.08
CA SER A 4 -44.97 -45.96 18.07
C SER A 4 -43.77 -45.03 17.85
N LYS A 5 -42.60 -45.53 18.27
CA LYS A 5 -41.25 -44.96 18.11
C LYS A 5 -40.74 -45.10 16.67
N ALA A 6 -39.98 -44.11 16.21
CA ALA A 6 -38.80 -44.25 15.36
C ALA A 6 -38.03 -42.91 15.46
N GLY A 7 -36.87 -42.83 16.12
CA GLY A 7 -35.57 -43.20 15.53
C GLY A 7 -34.81 -41.90 15.19
N LYS A 8 -34.08 -41.35 16.18
CA LYS A 8 -33.19 -40.20 15.97
C LYS A 8 -31.98 -40.63 15.12
N VAL A 9 -31.85 -40.08 13.92
CA VAL A 9 -30.61 -40.05 13.15
C VAL A 9 -30.02 -38.65 13.30
N PRO A 10 -28.77 -38.47 13.77
CA PRO A 10 -28.14 -37.16 13.74
C PRO A 10 -27.74 -36.84 12.30
N TRP A 11 -28.35 -35.79 11.75
CA TRP A 11 -27.81 -35.12 10.57
C TRP A 11 -26.48 -34.48 10.97
N VAL A 12 -25.40 -34.97 10.37
CA VAL A 12 -24.08 -34.33 10.39
C VAL A 12 -24.18 -33.12 9.47
N GLY A 13 -24.52 -31.97 10.04
CA GLY A 13 -24.40 -30.68 9.38
C GLY A 13 -22.92 -30.31 9.32
N TYR A 14 -22.37 -30.23 8.11
CA TYR A 14 -21.07 -29.61 7.88
C TYR A 14 -21.18 -28.12 8.22
N GLU A 15 -20.48 -27.67 9.27
CA GLU A 15 -20.29 -26.26 9.56
C GLU A 15 -19.37 -25.65 8.49
N CYS A 16 -19.96 -24.92 7.54
CA CYS A 16 -19.24 -23.97 6.72
C CYS A 16 -18.80 -22.80 7.60
N ARG A 17 -17.50 -22.75 7.94
CA ARG A 17 -16.88 -21.58 8.56
C ARG A 17 -16.88 -20.42 7.54
N GLY A 18 -17.80 -19.48 7.70
CA GLY A 18 -17.84 -18.24 6.92
C GLY A 18 -17.02 -17.14 7.59
N LEU A 19 -16.05 -16.58 6.87
CA LEU A 19 -15.22 -15.45 7.29
C LEU A 19 -15.43 -14.30 6.27
N SER A 20 -15.79 -13.09 6.73
CA SER A 20 -16.07 -11.91 5.89
C SER A 20 -15.00 -10.83 6.06
N TRP A 21 -14.26 -10.45 5.01
CA TRP A 21 -13.16 -9.49 5.17
C TRP A 21 -12.76 -8.80 3.84
N ALA A 22 -12.56 -7.47 3.87
CA ALA A 22 -11.91 -6.73 2.77
C ALA A 22 -10.74 -5.84 3.19
N SER A 23 -10.63 -5.45 4.44
CA SER A 23 -9.56 -4.49 4.83
C SER A 23 -8.79 -4.91 6.05
N LEU A 24 -9.20 -5.98 6.75
CA LEU A 24 -8.84 -6.18 8.15
C LEU A 24 -8.06 -7.49 8.41
N TYR A 25 -7.63 -8.21 7.36
CA TYR A 25 -6.85 -9.45 7.46
C TYR A 25 -5.36 -9.23 7.81
N LEU A 26 -5.06 -8.39 8.81
CA LEU A 26 -3.72 -8.39 9.40
C LEU A 26 -3.66 -9.04 10.78
N THR A 27 -4.79 -9.40 11.40
CA THR A 27 -4.76 -9.68 12.84
C THR A 27 -5.21 -11.05 13.32
N GLN A 28 -6.25 -11.70 12.79
CA GLN A 28 -6.73 -12.92 13.49
C GLN A 28 -6.05 -14.22 13.04
N GLU A 29 -6.13 -14.62 11.76
CA GLU A 29 -5.66 -15.95 11.35
C GLU A 29 -4.14 -16.04 11.15
N CYS A 30 -3.44 -14.96 10.80
CA CYS A 30 -1.99 -14.98 10.62
C CYS A 30 -1.20 -14.96 11.94
N LEU A 31 -1.75 -14.38 13.02
CA LEU A 31 -1.07 -14.35 14.32
C LEU A 31 -1.23 -15.67 15.09
N ASP A 32 -2.37 -16.36 14.93
CA ASP A 32 -2.62 -17.66 15.58
C ASP A 32 -1.73 -18.79 15.02
N VAL A 33 -1.27 -18.69 13.76
CA VAL A 33 -0.37 -19.68 13.12
C VAL A 33 1.08 -19.54 13.58
N VAL A 34 1.49 -18.38 14.08
CA VAL A 34 2.90 -18.09 14.47
C VAL A 34 3.11 -18.21 15.99
N GLY A 35 2.03 -18.27 16.79
CA GLY A 35 2.08 -18.00 18.24
C GLY A 35 1.83 -19.16 19.23
N SER A 36 1.87 -20.44 18.87
CA SER A 36 1.61 -21.53 19.85
C SER A 36 2.77 -22.50 20.08
N PRO A 37 3.35 -22.54 21.29
CA PRO A 37 4.20 -23.64 21.74
C PRO A 37 3.41 -24.54 22.71
N ARG A 38 2.49 -25.40 22.22
CA ARG A 38 2.03 -26.59 22.97
C ARG A 38 1.71 -27.78 22.07
N PRO A 39 2.13 -29.01 22.46
CA PRO A 39 1.84 -30.22 21.71
C PRO A 39 0.48 -30.79 22.13
N SER A 40 -0.44 -30.92 21.19
CA SER A 40 -1.60 -31.81 21.36
C SER A 40 -1.73 -32.70 20.13
N THR A 41 -1.53 -33.99 20.39
CA THR A 41 -1.66 -35.12 19.49
C THR A 41 -3.12 -35.33 19.05
N ASN A 42 -3.27 -35.87 17.84
CA ASN A 42 -4.48 -36.41 17.19
C ASN A 42 -5.50 -35.41 16.64
N LEU A 43 -5.47 -35.19 15.31
CA LEU A 43 -6.56 -35.61 14.41
C LEU A 43 -6.27 -35.36 12.92
N CYS A 44 -6.58 -36.42 12.15
CA CYS A 44 -6.99 -36.52 10.75
C CYS A 44 -6.11 -35.94 9.63
N GLY A 45 -5.49 -36.86 8.87
CA GLY A 45 -4.81 -36.57 7.62
C GLY A 45 -5.79 -36.51 6.45
N LEU A 46 -5.73 -35.41 5.70
CA LEU A 46 -5.95 -35.27 4.25
C LEU A 46 -5.53 -33.82 3.91
N CYS A 47 -4.81 -33.64 2.81
CA CYS A 47 -4.04 -32.44 2.41
C CYS A 47 -2.63 -32.32 3.02
N ARG A 48 -1.68 -33.10 2.49
CA ARG A 48 -0.26 -32.72 2.43
C ARG A 48 0.09 -32.37 0.97
N PRO A 49 0.58 -31.16 0.66
CA PRO A 49 1.54 -30.97 -0.41
C PRO A 49 2.93 -31.37 0.09
N ASN A 50 3.68 -32.09 -0.73
CA ASN A 50 5.03 -32.60 -0.46
C ASN A 50 6.00 -31.49 0.02
N LEU A 51 6.35 -31.50 1.31
CA LEU A 51 7.62 -30.94 1.80
C LEU A 51 8.71 -31.98 1.61
N GLY A 52 9.47 -31.84 0.55
CA GLY A 52 10.66 -32.64 0.29
C GLY A 52 11.51 -31.95 -0.75
N LEU A 53 12.33 -30.99 -0.30
CA LEU A 53 13.60 -30.53 -0.91
C LEU A 53 14.10 -29.26 -0.19
N TYR A 54 14.46 -29.37 1.08
CA TYR A 54 15.36 -28.43 1.74
C TYR A 54 16.29 -29.21 2.67
N LYS A 55 17.32 -29.80 2.07
CA LYS A 55 18.54 -30.22 2.76
C LYS A 55 19.65 -30.39 1.73
N ALA A 56 20.76 -29.70 2.01
CA ALA A 56 22.05 -29.70 1.33
C ALA A 56 22.31 -28.48 0.43
N TYR A 57 22.85 -27.41 1.04
CA TYR A 57 23.94 -26.63 0.44
C TYR A 57 24.67 -25.88 1.57
N GLU A 58 25.44 -26.63 2.34
CA GLU A 58 26.64 -26.16 3.02
C GLU A 58 27.67 -27.29 2.93
N ILE A 59 28.95 -26.93 2.80
CA ILE A 59 30.13 -27.77 2.55
C ILE A 59 30.47 -27.91 1.05
N LEU A 60 31.27 -26.96 0.55
CA LEU A 60 32.62 -27.20 0.00
C LEU A 60 33.23 -25.89 -0.52
N SER A 61 33.94 -25.18 0.35
CA SER A 61 35.09 -24.37 -0.06
C SER A 61 36.29 -25.30 -0.20
N LYS A 62 36.97 -25.24 -1.37
CA LYS A 62 38.43 -25.48 -1.61
C LYS A 62 38.69 -26.10 -2.99
N SER A 63 38.93 -25.24 -3.97
CA SER A 63 40.01 -25.31 -4.97
C SER A 63 39.87 -24.04 -5.83
N GLY A 64 40.86 -23.17 -6.03
CA GLY A 64 42.30 -23.37 -6.05
C GLY A 64 42.78 -23.59 -7.48
N ALA A 65 42.60 -22.61 -8.38
CA ALA A 65 43.34 -22.54 -9.64
C ALA A 65 43.41 -21.09 -10.18
N ASN A 66 44.64 -20.58 -10.25
CA ASN A 66 45.04 -19.34 -10.90
C ASN A 66 44.82 -19.43 -12.42
N PHE A 67 44.36 -18.34 -13.04
CA PHE A 67 44.71 -18.01 -14.42
C PHE A 67 44.88 -16.49 -14.57
N THR A 68 46.13 -16.07 -14.72
CA THR A 68 46.52 -14.79 -15.30
C THR A 68 46.94 -15.03 -16.74
N MET A 69 46.42 -14.23 -17.67
CA MET A 69 47.10 -13.89 -18.93
C MET A 69 46.46 -12.60 -19.45
N ALA A 70 47.24 -11.53 -19.37
CA ALA A 70 46.98 -10.28 -20.06
C ALA A 70 47.23 -10.49 -21.56
N GLN A 71 46.42 -9.86 -22.43
CA GLN A 71 46.94 -9.15 -23.61
C GLN A 71 45.90 -8.30 -24.35
N ALA A 72 46.35 -7.08 -24.64
CA ALA A 72 46.11 -6.24 -25.81
C ALA A 72 44.73 -5.59 -26.03
N LEU A 73 44.70 -4.28 -25.73
CA LEU A 73 43.84 -3.28 -26.36
C LEU A 73 43.95 -3.32 -27.89
N LYS A 74 42.79 -3.33 -28.57
CA LYS A 74 42.62 -2.78 -29.91
C LYS A 74 41.31 -2.00 -29.98
N CYS A 75 41.42 -0.72 -30.33
CA CYS A 75 40.31 0.14 -30.73
C CYS A 75 39.74 -0.32 -32.08
N GLY A 76 38.42 -0.27 -32.23
CA GLY A 76 37.76 -0.30 -33.54
C GLY A 76 36.29 -0.69 -33.47
N GLY A 77 35.42 0.17 -34.02
CA GLY A 77 34.09 -0.19 -34.50
C GLY A 77 32.93 0.25 -33.61
N VAL A 78 32.29 1.37 -33.98
CA VAL A 78 30.93 1.68 -33.56
C VAL A 78 30.01 0.70 -34.27
N GLU A 79 29.53 -0.33 -33.56
CA GLU A 79 28.42 -1.14 -34.05
C GLU A 79 27.11 -0.42 -33.74
N ALA A 80 26.32 -0.23 -34.79
CA ALA A 80 25.01 0.40 -34.73
C ALA A 80 24.13 -0.31 -33.70
N MET A 81 23.55 0.46 -32.79
CA MET A 81 22.49 -0.02 -31.91
C MET A 81 21.35 -0.55 -32.78
N GLU A 82 21.19 -1.87 -32.80
CA GLU A 82 19.96 -2.50 -33.24
C GLU A 82 18.82 -1.91 -32.40
N THR A 83 17.87 -1.29 -33.11
CA THR A 83 16.66 -0.72 -32.55
C THR A 83 15.88 -1.87 -31.92
N GLN A 84 15.84 -1.94 -30.59
CA GLN A 84 14.99 -2.88 -29.88
C GLN A 84 13.54 -2.67 -30.35
N GLN A 85 13.00 -3.71 -30.96
CA GLN A 85 11.61 -3.83 -31.37
C GLN A 85 10.68 -3.45 -30.21
N GLU A 86 9.67 -2.64 -30.53
CA GLU A 86 8.63 -2.13 -29.64
C GLU A 86 8.03 -3.24 -28.76
N ASN A 87 8.28 -3.20 -27.45
CA ASN A 87 7.52 -3.98 -26.48
C ASN A 87 6.08 -3.44 -26.46
N SER A 88 5.18 -4.08 -27.21
CA SER A 88 3.76 -3.76 -27.13
C SER A 88 3.25 -4.06 -25.72
N MET A 89 2.75 -3.06 -25.00
CA MET A 89 2.02 -3.25 -23.73
C MET A 89 0.64 -3.86 -24.02
N SER A 90 0.63 -5.09 -24.48
CA SER A 90 -0.57 -5.81 -24.89
C SER A 90 -0.56 -7.19 -24.26
N LEU A 91 -1.72 -7.61 -23.77
CA LEU A 91 -1.94 -9.00 -23.35
C LEU A 91 -1.88 -9.98 -24.53
N GLY A 92 -1.83 -9.48 -25.78
CA GLY A 92 -2.02 -10.29 -26.98
C GLY A 92 -3.49 -10.65 -27.24
N ILE A 93 -4.38 -10.32 -26.30
CA ILE A 93 -5.83 -10.39 -26.43
C ILE A 93 -6.45 -9.04 -26.08
N ASP A 94 -7.54 -8.69 -26.76
CA ASP A 94 -8.35 -7.51 -26.46
C ASP A 94 -9.56 -7.95 -25.60
N PRO A 95 -9.62 -7.59 -24.30
CA PRO A 95 -10.73 -7.96 -23.42
C PRO A 95 -12.10 -7.54 -23.94
N HIS A 96 -12.19 -6.51 -24.79
CA HIS A 96 -13.46 -6.08 -25.37
C HIS A 96 -13.95 -7.02 -26.47
N LYS A 97 -13.07 -7.83 -27.06
CA LYS A 97 -13.37 -8.77 -28.15
C LYS A 97 -13.56 -10.22 -27.69
N ILE A 98 -13.50 -10.49 -26.38
CA ILE A 98 -13.84 -11.81 -25.82
C ILE A 98 -15.28 -12.15 -26.18
N ASP A 99 -15.49 -13.39 -26.64
CA ASP A 99 -16.81 -13.93 -26.97
C ASP A 99 -17.80 -13.71 -25.79
N PRO A 100 -19.02 -13.21 -26.04
CA PRO A 100 -19.95 -12.88 -24.97
C PRO A 100 -20.33 -14.06 -24.06
N GLN A 101 -20.42 -15.29 -24.58
CA GLN A 101 -20.76 -16.47 -23.76
C GLN A 101 -19.58 -16.87 -22.87
N LEU A 102 -18.37 -16.83 -23.44
CA LEU A 102 -17.15 -17.04 -22.66
C LEU A 102 -16.99 -15.97 -21.57
N LEU A 103 -17.21 -14.70 -21.92
CA LEU A 103 -17.13 -13.58 -20.98
C LEU A 103 -18.10 -13.76 -19.82
N GLN A 104 -19.37 -14.07 -20.09
CA GLN A 104 -20.37 -14.31 -19.05
C GLN A 104 -19.98 -15.45 -18.10
N LYS A 105 -19.35 -16.51 -18.63
CA LYS A 105 -18.86 -17.63 -17.83
C LYS A 105 -17.70 -17.21 -16.92
N MET A 106 -16.76 -16.42 -17.46
CA MET A 106 -15.64 -15.87 -16.67
C MET A 106 -16.12 -14.94 -15.57
N GLU A 107 -17.09 -14.07 -15.87
CA GLU A 107 -17.72 -13.17 -14.89
C GLU A 107 -18.36 -13.96 -13.75
N TYR A 108 -19.16 -14.99 -14.08
CA TYR A 108 -19.79 -15.85 -13.08
C TYR A 108 -18.75 -16.54 -12.18
N ASP A 109 -17.73 -17.17 -12.77
CA ASP A 109 -16.70 -17.87 -12.01
C ASP A 109 -15.89 -16.91 -11.12
N ALA A 110 -15.62 -15.70 -11.61
CA ALA A 110 -14.94 -14.67 -10.82
C ALA A 110 -15.77 -14.22 -9.61
N LEU A 111 -17.09 -14.08 -9.76
CA LEU A 111 -18.00 -13.76 -8.65
C LEU A 111 -18.09 -14.89 -7.64
N VAL A 112 -18.16 -16.15 -8.10
CA VAL A 112 -18.14 -17.33 -7.24
C VAL A 112 -16.81 -17.41 -6.48
N TRP A 113 -15.69 -17.29 -7.18
CA TRP A 113 -14.36 -17.32 -6.56
C TRP A 113 -14.21 -16.23 -5.50
N SER A 114 -14.63 -15.00 -5.82
CA SER A 114 -14.58 -13.86 -4.89
C SER A 114 -15.35 -14.12 -3.60
N SER A 115 -16.52 -14.76 -3.73
CA SER A 115 -17.38 -15.12 -2.60
C SER A 115 -16.78 -16.21 -1.72
N LEU A 116 -16.10 -17.19 -2.32
CA LEU A 116 -15.51 -18.33 -1.61
C LEU A 116 -14.17 -17.98 -0.91
N HIS A 117 -13.45 -16.98 -1.42
CA HIS A 117 -12.10 -16.64 -0.94
C HIS A 117 -12.03 -15.31 -0.17
N GLY A 118 -13.18 -14.69 0.09
CA GLY A 118 -13.22 -13.45 0.89
C GLY A 118 -12.69 -12.22 0.16
N LEU A 119 -12.81 -12.13 -1.18
CA LEU A 119 -12.59 -10.88 -1.90
C LEU A 119 -13.85 -10.01 -1.79
N LEU A 120 -14.20 -9.60 -0.57
CA LEU A 120 -15.52 -9.08 -0.20
C LEU A 120 -15.44 -7.81 0.65
N VAL A 121 -16.13 -6.74 0.25
CA VAL A 121 -16.32 -5.49 1.00
C VAL A 121 -17.74 -5.39 1.58
N GLY A 122 -17.93 -4.47 2.52
CA GLY A 122 -19.28 -4.05 2.91
C GLY A 122 -19.95 -3.27 1.77
N ASP A 123 -21.20 -3.59 1.47
CA ASP A 123 -22.01 -2.86 0.49
C ASP A 123 -22.41 -1.50 1.06
N THR A 124 -22.08 -0.42 0.33
CA THR A 124 -22.41 0.96 0.72
C THR A 124 -23.91 1.23 0.76
N ASN A 125 -24.73 0.41 0.09
CA ASN A 125 -26.19 0.49 0.18
C ASN A 125 -26.74 -0.13 1.48
N SER A 126 -25.91 -0.82 2.25
CA SER A 126 -26.27 -1.43 3.53
C SER A 126 -25.71 -0.61 4.69
N GLN A 127 -26.59 -0.01 5.49
CA GLN A 127 -26.20 0.82 6.65
C GLN A 127 -25.38 0.05 7.70
N SER A 128 -25.53 -1.28 7.75
CA SER A 128 -24.84 -2.11 8.73
C SER A 128 -23.52 -2.69 8.23
N SER A 129 -23.19 -2.59 6.93
CA SER A 129 -22.08 -3.35 6.35
C SER A 129 -20.69 -2.92 6.83
N GLY A 130 -20.50 -1.64 7.17
CA GLY A 130 -19.27 -1.18 7.83
C GLY A 130 -19.20 -1.58 9.31
N ARG A 131 -20.36 -1.67 9.97
CA ARG A 131 -20.43 -1.84 11.43
C ARG A 131 -20.63 -3.28 11.87
N VAL A 132 -21.20 -4.15 11.06
CA VAL A 132 -21.55 -5.52 11.45
C VAL A 132 -20.88 -6.48 10.48
N PRO A 133 -19.88 -7.25 10.94
CA PRO A 133 -19.26 -8.28 10.12
C PRO A 133 -20.28 -9.33 9.64
N GLY A 134 -20.06 -9.88 8.45
CA GLY A 134 -20.88 -10.96 7.90
C GLY A 134 -22.21 -10.55 7.27
N VAL A 135 -22.59 -9.27 7.27
CA VAL A 135 -23.86 -8.80 6.70
C VAL A 135 -23.66 -7.74 5.62
N GLY A 136 -24.53 -7.76 4.61
CA GLY A 136 -24.48 -6.79 3.50
C GLY A 136 -23.14 -6.83 2.77
N LEU A 137 -22.64 -8.02 2.45
CA LEU A 137 -21.37 -8.20 1.75
C LEU A 137 -21.57 -8.13 0.24
N VAL A 138 -20.62 -7.54 -0.45
CA VAL A 138 -20.50 -7.53 -1.91
C VAL A 138 -19.05 -7.79 -2.29
N HIS A 139 -18.80 -8.37 -3.47
CA HIS A 139 -17.43 -8.52 -3.94
C HIS A 139 -16.72 -7.15 -4.02
N ALA A 140 -15.43 -7.11 -3.69
CA ALA A 140 -14.62 -5.92 -3.92
C ALA A 140 -14.63 -5.58 -5.43
N PRO A 141 -14.68 -4.32 -5.86
CA PRO A 141 -14.58 -3.99 -7.28
C PRO A 141 -13.23 -4.43 -7.85
N PHE A 142 -13.21 -5.19 -8.95
CA PHE A 142 -11.98 -5.71 -9.58
C PHE A 142 -12.01 -5.63 -11.12
N SER A 143 -10.86 -5.61 -11.78
CA SER A 143 -10.74 -5.87 -13.22
C SER A 143 -10.81 -7.38 -13.46
N LEU A 144 -11.52 -7.87 -14.49
CA LEU A 144 -11.73 -9.30 -14.72
C LEU A 144 -10.46 -10.04 -15.20
N LEU A 145 -9.53 -9.31 -15.82
CA LEU A 145 -8.26 -9.82 -16.32
C LEU A 145 -7.13 -8.89 -15.88
N PRO A 146 -5.91 -9.43 -15.69
CA PRO A 146 -4.76 -8.66 -15.21
C PRO A 146 -4.30 -7.61 -16.24
N MET A 147 -3.78 -6.49 -15.75
CA MET A 147 -3.22 -5.42 -16.59
C MET A 147 -1.83 -5.79 -17.15
N PRO A 148 -1.56 -5.67 -18.46
CA PRO A 148 -0.22 -5.86 -19.00
C PRO A 148 0.74 -4.80 -18.45
N PHE A 149 1.91 -5.23 -17.97
CA PHE A 149 2.90 -4.33 -17.38
C PHE A 149 4.33 -4.79 -17.71
N PRO A 150 5.23 -3.91 -18.17
CA PRO A 150 6.59 -4.33 -18.53
C PRO A 150 7.38 -4.89 -17.34
N GLU A 151 8.00 -6.06 -17.53
CA GLU A 151 8.79 -6.71 -16.47
C GLU A 151 9.97 -5.87 -15.98
N SER A 152 10.58 -5.07 -16.87
CA SER A 152 11.68 -4.17 -16.53
C SER A 152 11.26 -3.08 -15.55
N HIS A 153 10.09 -2.46 -15.76
CA HIS A 153 9.54 -1.43 -14.86
C HIS A 153 9.03 -2.03 -13.56
N TRP A 154 8.49 -3.25 -13.59
CA TRP A 154 8.14 -3.99 -12.37
C TRP A 154 9.37 -4.22 -11.50
N LYS A 155 10.45 -4.74 -12.08
CA LYS A 155 11.73 -4.92 -11.38
C LYS A 155 12.30 -3.61 -10.84
N GLN A 156 12.19 -2.51 -11.61
CA GLN A 156 12.59 -1.19 -11.15
C GLN A 156 11.81 -0.80 -9.88
N ALA A 157 10.48 -0.96 -9.87
CA ALA A 157 9.64 -0.62 -8.72
C ALA A 157 10.03 -1.42 -7.47
N CYS A 158 10.23 -2.74 -7.62
CA CYS A 158 10.64 -3.63 -6.53
C CYS A 158 12.03 -3.28 -6.00
N GLN A 159 12.98 -2.94 -6.87
CA GLN A 159 14.35 -2.58 -6.46
C GLN A 159 14.42 -1.27 -5.66
N ILE A 160 13.48 -0.34 -5.89
CA ILE A 160 13.46 0.95 -5.22
C ILE A 160 12.74 0.88 -3.85
N ALA A 161 11.84 -0.08 -3.65
CA ALA A 161 11.10 -0.25 -2.39
C ALA A 161 11.99 -0.23 -1.11
N PRO A 162 13.06 -1.03 -0.99
CA PRO A 162 13.92 -0.99 0.21
C PRO A 162 14.75 0.30 0.33
N ILE A 163 14.95 1.03 -0.76
CA ILE A 163 15.61 2.34 -0.76
C ILE A 163 14.66 3.39 -0.17
N PHE A 164 13.37 3.35 -0.56
CA PHE A 164 12.36 4.24 0.03
C PHE A 164 12.15 3.98 1.52
N ASN A 165 12.16 2.72 1.96
CA ASN A 165 12.10 2.38 3.39
C ASN A 165 13.21 3.08 4.18
N GLU A 166 14.46 2.96 3.73
CA GLU A 166 15.60 3.59 4.39
C GLU A 166 15.55 5.11 4.29
N LEU A 167 15.09 5.66 3.15
CA LEU A 167 14.88 7.10 2.99
C LEU A 167 13.85 7.64 4.00
N VAL A 168 12.70 6.97 4.15
CA VAL A 168 11.66 7.35 5.13
C VAL A 168 12.22 7.31 6.54
N ASP A 169 12.94 6.24 6.92
CA ASP A 169 13.55 6.15 8.25
C ASP A 169 14.49 7.34 8.50
N ARG A 170 15.39 7.64 7.57
CA ARG A 170 16.37 8.71 7.72
C ARG A 170 15.75 10.10 7.72
N VAL A 171 14.74 10.34 6.89
CA VAL A 171 13.96 11.59 6.89
C VAL A 171 13.24 11.78 8.22
N SER A 172 12.66 10.71 8.77
CA SER A 172 11.94 10.75 10.05
C SER A 172 12.83 11.14 11.24
N LEU A 173 14.15 10.90 11.14
CA LEU A 173 15.11 11.24 12.18
C LEU A 173 15.54 12.73 12.14
N ASP A 174 15.36 13.41 11.01
CA ASP A 174 15.66 14.84 10.88
C ASP A 174 14.42 15.67 11.23
N GLY A 175 14.13 15.75 12.54
CA GLY A 175 12.98 16.48 13.06
C GLY A 175 12.98 17.96 12.67
N LYS A 176 14.17 18.57 12.50
CA LYS A 176 14.30 19.95 12.03
C LYS A 176 13.88 20.07 10.57
N PHE A 177 14.32 19.17 9.70
CA PHE A 177 13.87 19.14 8.31
C PHE A 177 12.34 19.04 8.21
N LEU A 178 11.72 18.11 8.93
CA LEU A 178 10.25 17.96 8.93
C LEU A 178 9.54 19.25 9.39
N GLN A 179 9.98 19.85 10.50
CA GLN A 179 9.38 21.08 11.04
C GLN A 179 9.59 22.27 10.10
N ASP A 180 10.80 22.46 9.56
CA ASP A 180 11.15 23.58 8.67
C ASP A 180 10.39 23.46 7.34
N SER A 181 10.38 22.28 6.71
CA SER A 181 9.71 22.02 5.43
C SER A 181 8.20 22.19 5.48
N LEU A 182 7.57 21.92 6.63
CA LEU A 182 6.12 22.04 6.83
C LEU A 182 5.71 23.33 7.58
N SER A 183 6.66 24.22 7.88
CA SER A 183 6.42 25.42 8.69
C SER A 183 5.41 26.40 8.09
N ARG A 184 5.39 26.55 6.77
CA ARG A 184 4.37 27.35 6.06
C ARG A 184 3.03 26.62 6.05
N THR A 185 3.03 25.33 5.71
CA THR A 185 1.84 24.47 5.70
C THR A 185 1.12 24.49 7.05
N LYS A 186 1.88 24.49 8.15
CA LYS A 186 1.35 24.61 9.53
C LYS A 186 0.40 25.79 9.72
N LYS A 187 0.63 26.92 9.04
CA LYS A 187 -0.16 28.15 9.21
C LYS A 187 -1.53 28.07 8.55
N VAL A 188 -1.68 27.23 7.53
CA VAL A 188 -2.87 27.21 6.66
C VAL A 188 -3.59 25.86 6.65
N ASP A 189 -2.95 24.80 7.12
CA ASP A 189 -3.58 23.48 7.27
C ASP A 189 -3.63 23.05 8.74
N ALA A 190 -4.82 23.20 9.34
CA ALA A 190 -5.07 22.86 10.74
C ALA A 190 -4.73 21.40 11.07
N PHE A 191 -4.98 20.47 10.13
CA PHE A 191 -4.69 19.06 10.35
C PHE A 191 -3.18 18.81 10.45
N THR A 192 -2.40 19.26 9.46
CA THR A 192 -0.93 19.16 9.51
C THR A 192 -0.36 19.92 10.72
N SER A 193 -0.95 21.06 11.12
CA SER A 193 -0.52 21.76 12.34
C SER A 193 -0.59 20.89 13.58
N ARG A 194 -1.71 20.16 13.76
CA ARG A 194 -1.90 19.27 14.91
C ARG A 194 -0.92 18.09 14.89
N LEU A 195 -0.62 17.54 13.72
CA LEU A 195 0.43 16.52 13.58
C LEU A 195 1.82 17.07 13.97
N LEU A 196 2.16 18.29 13.53
CA LEU A 196 3.41 18.97 13.89
C LEU A 196 3.49 19.30 15.38
N GLU A 197 2.37 19.64 16.03
CA GLU A 197 2.31 19.88 17.48
C GLU A 197 2.65 18.61 18.27
N ILE A 198 2.12 17.45 17.86
CA ILE A 198 2.47 16.16 18.48
C ILE A 198 3.95 15.86 18.26
N HIS A 199 4.44 16.05 17.04
CA HIS A 199 5.86 15.84 16.72
C HIS A 199 6.77 16.77 17.53
N SER A 200 6.43 18.06 17.68
CA SER A 200 7.18 19.00 18.54
C SER A 200 7.24 18.50 19.98
N LYS A 201 6.13 18.02 20.55
CA LYS A 201 6.11 17.44 21.90
C LYS A 201 7.04 16.23 22.03
N MET A 202 7.17 15.40 20.99
CA MET A 202 8.09 14.26 21.02
C MET A 202 9.55 14.70 20.96
N LEU A 203 9.86 15.74 20.18
CA LEU A 203 11.20 16.36 20.14
C LEU A 203 11.56 17.01 21.48
N ASP A 204 10.64 17.76 22.08
CA ASP A 204 10.84 18.44 23.38
C ASP A 204 11.05 17.43 24.52
N ALA A 205 10.33 16.30 24.47
CA ALA A 205 10.53 15.18 25.38
C ALA A 205 11.82 14.38 25.11
N ASN A 206 12.57 14.72 24.05
CA ASN A 206 13.73 13.99 23.54
C ASN A 206 13.46 12.47 23.42
N LYS A 207 12.24 12.15 22.97
CA LYS A 207 11.79 10.76 22.88
C LYS A 207 12.58 10.05 21.78
N LYS A 208 13.24 8.95 22.16
CA LYS A 208 13.95 8.09 21.21
C LYS A 208 13.12 6.86 20.89
N GLU A 209 12.76 6.70 19.62
CA GLU A 209 12.16 5.46 19.12
C GLU A 209 13.26 4.50 18.70
N GLU A 210 13.66 3.62 19.62
CA GLU A 210 14.72 2.64 19.34
C GLU A 210 14.26 1.60 18.33
N ILE A 211 13.01 1.13 18.44
CA ILE A 211 12.39 0.20 17.50
C ILE A 211 11.42 0.98 16.61
N ARG A 212 11.66 0.94 15.29
CA ARG A 212 10.87 1.69 14.29
C ARG A 212 10.37 0.73 13.23
N LEU A 213 9.05 0.77 12.99
CA LEU A 213 8.33 -0.08 12.05
C LEU A 213 7.66 0.79 10.99
N GLY A 214 7.87 0.45 9.73
CA GLY A 214 7.23 1.06 8.58
C GLY A 214 6.55 0.02 7.70
N LEU A 215 5.26 0.22 7.41
CA LEU A 215 4.50 -0.56 6.43
C LEU A 215 4.02 0.38 5.32
N HIS A 216 4.81 0.47 4.27
CA HIS A 216 4.69 1.50 3.24
C HIS A 216 4.07 0.96 1.95
N ARG A 217 3.53 1.86 1.14
CA ARG A 217 3.22 1.59 -0.26
C ARG A 217 3.65 2.76 -1.13
N SER A 218 4.60 2.51 -2.03
CA SER A 218 5.03 3.48 -3.03
C SER A 218 4.23 3.26 -4.30
N ASP A 219 3.51 4.29 -4.74
CA ASP A 219 2.59 4.21 -5.87
C ASP A 219 3.20 4.86 -7.12
N TYR A 220 3.00 4.25 -8.29
CA TYR A 220 3.65 4.61 -9.55
C TYR A 220 2.70 4.55 -10.74
N MET A 221 2.94 5.40 -11.73
CA MET A 221 2.39 5.28 -13.07
C MET A 221 3.51 5.20 -14.10
N LEU A 222 3.29 4.43 -15.16
CA LEU A 222 4.19 4.38 -16.31
C LEU A 222 3.75 5.43 -17.34
N ASP A 223 4.54 6.47 -17.49
CA ASP A 223 4.25 7.54 -18.45
C ASP A 223 4.41 7.06 -19.90
N GLU A 224 3.40 7.30 -20.74
CA GLU A 224 3.38 6.77 -22.10
C GLU A 224 4.44 7.41 -22.99
N GLN A 225 4.68 8.71 -22.86
CA GLN A 225 5.57 9.43 -23.76
C GLN A 225 7.04 9.17 -23.40
N THR A 226 7.36 9.28 -22.12
CA THR A 226 8.75 9.15 -21.64
C THR A 226 9.14 7.69 -21.36
N LYS A 227 8.16 6.79 -21.25
CA LYS A 227 8.35 5.39 -20.81
C LYS A 227 9.03 5.29 -19.44
N LEU A 228 8.91 6.33 -18.62
CA LEU A 228 9.45 6.35 -17.27
C LEU A 228 8.42 5.85 -16.26
N LEU A 229 8.87 5.03 -15.31
CA LEU A 229 8.09 4.72 -14.11
C LEU A 229 8.23 5.88 -13.13
N LEU A 230 7.14 6.63 -12.93
CA LEU A 230 7.13 7.83 -12.12
C LEU A 230 6.26 7.63 -10.87
N GLN A 231 6.81 8.00 -9.72
CA GLN A 231 6.15 7.90 -8.42
C GLN A 231 5.04 8.94 -8.30
N ILE A 232 3.85 8.48 -7.97
CA ILE A 232 2.65 9.28 -7.68
C ILE A 232 2.72 9.83 -6.26
N GLU A 233 2.98 8.95 -5.29
CA GLU A 233 3.05 9.25 -3.87
C GLU A 233 3.71 8.11 -3.09
N LEU A 234 4.04 8.38 -1.83
CA LEU A 234 4.54 7.38 -0.89
C LEU A 234 3.62 7.35 0.34
N ASN A 235 2.88 6.26 0.51
CA ASN A 235 1.97 6.07 1.63
C ASN A 235 2.77 5.53 2.81
N THR A 236 2.85 6.30 3.90
CA THR A 236 3.53 5.88 5.14
C THR A 236 2.57 5.51 6.26
N ILE A 237 1.28 5.84 6.12
CA ILE A 237 0.21 5.55 7.07
C ILE A 237 -0.94 4.80 6.40
N SER A 238 -1.55 3.83 7.11
CA SER A 238 -2.75 3.10 6.66
C SER A 238 -2.70 2.61 5.20
N SER A 239 -1.55 2.07 4.79
CA SER A 239 -1.35 1.46 3.47
C SER A 239 -2.35 0.31 3.28
N SER A 240 -3.48 0.61 2.63
CA SER A 240 -4.61 -0.30 2.46
C SER A 240 -4.37 -1.32 1.36
N PHE A 241 -5.19 -2.39 1.39
CA PHE A 241 -5.27 -3.50 0.41
C PHE A 241 -4.17 -4.58 0.35
N PRO A 242 -3.27 -4.80 1.34
CA PRO A 242 -2.36 -5.95 1.25
C PRO A 242 -3.14 -7.29 1.29
N GLY A 243 -4.26 -7.35 2.01
CA GLY A 243 -5.17 -8.52 2.00
C GLY A 243 -5.79 -8.78 0.63
N LEU A 244 -6.51 -7.79 0.08
CA LEU A 244 -7.26 -7.99 -1.15
C LEU A 244 -6.38 -8.08 -2.39
N SER A 245 -5.25 -7.38 -2.45
CA SER A 245 -4.39 -7.44 -3.65
C SER A 245 -3.79 -8.83 -3.85
N SER A 246 -3.43 -9.53 -2.76
CA SER A 246 -3.05 -10.94 -2.78
C SER A 246 -4.16 -11.81 -3.38
N LEU A 247 -5.42 -11.59 -2.95
CA LEU A 247 -6.56 -12.34 -3.47
C LEU A 247 -6.83 -12.05 -4.95
N VAL A 248 -6.68 -10.80 -5.41
CA VAL A 248 -6.86 -10.47 -6.84
C VAL A 248 -5.79 -11.14 -7.71
N SER A 249 -4.55 -11.22 -7.24
CA SER A 249 -3.50 -12.00 -7.93
C SER A 249 -3.89 -13.47 -8.07
N GLU A 250 -4.44 -14.09 -7.02
CA GLU A 250 -4.89 -15.50 -7.07
C GLU A 250 -6.16 -15.70 -7.90
N LEU A 251 -7.10 -14.75 -7.88
CA LEU A 251 -8.28 -14.75 -8.74
C LEU A 251 -7.85 -14.78 -10.21
N HIS A 252 -6.98 -13.86 -10.61
CA HIS A 252 -6.48 -13.81 -11.99
C HIS A 252 -5.71 -15.08 -12.36
N ARG A 253 -4.86 -15.61 -11.48
CA ARG A 253 -4.16 -16.87 -11.74
C ARG A 253 -5.13 -18.03 -11.94
N SER A 254 -6.19 -18.09 -11.12
CA SER A 254 -7.24 -19.12 -11.21
C SER A 254 -8.01 -19.02 -12.52
N LEU A 255 -8.45 -17.81 -12.90
CA LEU A 255 -9.14 -17.57 -14.17
C LEU A 255 -8.24 -17.90 -15.37
N LEU A 256 -7.00 -17.45 -15.39
CA LEU A 256 -6.07 -17.76 -16.49
C LEU A 256 -5.78 -19.27 -16.58
N HIS A 257 -5.72 -19.97 -15.46
CA HIS A 257 -5.55 -21.43 -15.45
C HIS A 257 -6.78 -22.12 -16.06
N GLN A 258 -7.97 -21.75 -15.60
CA GLN A 258 -9.24 -22.36 -16.04
C GLN A 258 -9.54 -22.07 -17.52
N TYR A 259 -9.22 -20.88 -17.99
CA TYR A 259 -9.53 -20.40 -19.35
C TYR A 259 -8.33 -20.41 -20.31
N LYS A 260 -7.25 -21.13 -19.95
CA LYS A 260 -5.99 -21.17 -20.70
C LYS A 260 -6.15 -21.47 -22.19
N GLN A 261 -7.05 -22.40 -22.54
CA GLN A 261 -7.29 -22.80 -23.94
C GLN A 261 -7.93 -21.70 -24.79
N HIS A 262 -8.66 -20.77 -24.16
CA HIS A 262 -9.35 -19.69 -24.85
C HIS A 262 -8.56 -18.38 -24.87
N LEU A 263 -7.82 -18.10 -23.80
CA LEU A 263 -7.11 -16.83 -23.63
C LEU A 263 -5.66 -16.87 -24.13
N ALA A 264 -5.05 -18.06 -24.21
CA ALA A 264 -3.62 -18.25 -24.51
C ALA A 264 -2.66 -17.45 -23.61
N LEU A 265 -3.11 -17.06 -22.41
CA LEU A 265 -2.31 -16.37 -21.40
C LEU A 265 -1.64 -17.37 -20.44
N ASN A 266 -0.45 -17.03 -19.95
CA ASN A 266 0.29 -17.84 -19.00
C ASN A 266 0.08 -17.34 -17.56
N PRO A 267 -0.54 -18.11 -16.65
CA PRO A 267 -0.76 -17.71 -15.26
C PRO A 267 0.54 -17.35 -14.50
N GLU A 268 1.69 -17.91 -14.89
CA GLU A 268 2.99 -17.63 -14.28
C GLU A 268 3.54 -16.22 -14.59
N ARG A 269 2.92 -15.50 -15.54
CA ARG A 269 3.23 -14.09 -15.81
C ARG A 269 2.61 -13.15 -14.77
N ILE A 270 1.72 -13.62 -13.90
CA ILE A 270 1.23 -12.87 -12.74
C ILE A 270 2.17 -13.12 -11.57
N PRO A 271 2.91 -12.10 -11.08
CA PRO A 271 3.83 -12.28 -9.96
C PRO A 271 3.12 -12.75 -8.70
N GLN A 272 3.84 -13.52 -7.88
CA GLN A 272 3.36 -13.89 -6.56
C GLN A 272 3.15 -12.63 -5.71
N ASN A 273 2.11 -12.66 -4.86
CA ASN A 273 1.75 -11.52 -4.04
C ASN A 273 1.50 -11.97 -2.59
N ASN A 274 2.54 -11.86 -1.77
CA ASN A 274 2.51 -12.28 -0.36
C ASN A 274 2.35 -11.09 0.60
N SER A 275 1.76 -9.99 0.13
CA SER A 275 1.76 -8.71 0.84
C SER A 275 1.11 -8.77 2.21
N VAL A 276 -0.04 -9.45 2.34
CA VAL A 276 -0.69 -9.67 3.64
C VAL A 276 0.18 -10.42 4.63
N THR A 277 0.82 -11.51 4.19
CA THR A 277 1.66 -12.36 5.04
C THR A 277 2.92 -11.63 5.48
N GLN A 278 3.55 -10.86 4.59
CA GLN A 278 4.77 -10.13 4.93
C GLN A 278 4.51 -8.94 5.84
N PHE A 279 3.37 -8.25 5.70
CA PHE A 279 2.97 -7.22 6.66
C PHE A 279 2.67 -7.83 8.04
N ALA A 280 2.03 -9.01 8.09
CA ALA A 280 1.81 -9.73 9.34
C ALA A 280 3.13 -10.17 10.00
N GLU A 281 4.09 -10.64 9.19
CA GLU A 281 5.43 -11.01 9.65
C GLU A 281 6.19 -9.80 10.23
N ALA A 282 6.11 -8.64 9.57
CA ALA A 282 6.73 -7.41 10.07
C ALA A 282 6.14 -6.96 11.42
N LEU A 283 4.80 -7.02 11.58
CA LEU A 283 4.13 -6.74 12.85
C LEU A 283 4.56 -7.74 13.94
N SER A 284 4.62 -9.03 13.61
CA SER A 284 5.07 -10.09 14.51
C SER A 284 6.52 -9.94 14.95
N LYS A 285 7.43 -9.58 14.02
CA LYS A 285 8.82 -9.27 14.33
C LYS A 285 8.92 -8.03 15.22
N ALA A 286 8.16 -6.97 14.97
CA ALA A 286 8.15 -5.77 15.80
C ALA A 286 7.66 -6.07 17.23
N TRP A 287 6.58 -6.83 17.36
CA TRP A 287 6.09 -7.33 18.64
C TRP A 287 7.16 -8.16 19.38
N SER A 288 7.90 -9.01 18.65
CA SER A 288 8.98 -9.81 19.22
C SER A 288 10.13 -8.95 19.72
N GLU A 289 10.49 -7.88 19.01
CA GLU A 289 11.52 -6.92 19.43
C GLU A 289 11.08 -6.08 20.63
N TYR A 290 9.78 -5.79 20.77
CA TYR A 290 9.23 -5.17 21.99
C TYR A 290 9.40 -6.08 23.23
N ASN A 291 9.41 -7.40 23.01
CA ASN A 291 9.80 -8.41 24.00
C ASN A 291 8.93 -8.45 25.27
N ASN A 292 7.60 -8.34 25.10
CA ASN A 292 6.63 -8.62 26.15
C ASN A 292 5.61 -9.67 25.65
N PRO A 293 5.68 -10.93 26.10
CA PRO A 293 4.86 -12.02 25.56
C PRO A 293 3.37 -11.90 25.90
N ARG A 294 2.99 -11.00 26.82
CA ARG A 294 1.58 -10.74 27.17
C ARG A 294 1.02 -9.49 26.50
N ALA A 295 1.86 -8.71 25.83
CA ALA A 295 1.40 -7.50 25.18
C ALA A 295 0.70 -7.82 23.85
N VAL A 296 -0.15 -6.91 23.38
CA VAL A 296 -0.93 -7.08 22.16
C VAL A 296 -0.51 -6.11 21.05
N VAL A 297 -0.96 -6.40 19.83
CA VAL A 297 -0.96 -5.43 18.71
C VAL A 297 -2.30 -4.71 18.72
N LEU A 298 -2.29 -3.42 19.02
CA LEU A 298 -3.46 -2.55 18.94
C LEU A 298 -3.63 -2.07 17.50
N VAL A 299 -4.77 -2.35 16.88
CA VAL A 299 -5.11 -1.76 15.58
C VAL A 299 -6.09 -0.61 15.76
N VAL A 300 -5.73 0.54 15.22
CA VAL A 300 -6.51 1.79 15.31
C VAL A 300 -7.37 1.92 14.05
N VAL A 301 -8.69 1.95 14.18
CA VAL A 301 -9.63 1.99 13.04
C VAL A 301 -10.56 3.21 13.07
N GLN A 302 -11.25 3.42 11.94
CA GLN A 302 -12.34 4.39 11.84
C GLN A 302 -13.61 3.87 12.54
N THR A 303 -14.54 4.76 12.86
CA THR A 303 -15.77 4.43 13.63
C THR A 303 -16.73 3.48 12.91
N GLU A 304 -16.58 3.31 11.59
CA GLU A 304 -17.40 2.43 10.76
C GLU A 304 -16.67 1.14 10.36
N GLU A 305 -15.67 0.72 11.13
CA GLU A 305 -15.01 -0.59 11.00
C GLU A 305 -14.97 -1.30 12.38
N ARG A 306 -15.34 -2.59 12.48
CA ARG A 306 -15.39 -3.34 13.77
C ARG A 306 -14.38 -4.49 13.87
N ASN A 307 -14.10 -4.90 15.12
CA ASN A 307 -13.05 -5.81 15.64
C ASN A 307 -11.71 -5.15 16.07
N MET A 308 -11.68 -3.82 16.20
CA MET A 308 -10.49 -3.01 16.51
C MET A 308 -10.91 -1.78 17.35
N LYS A 309 -9.97 -0.94 17.81
CA LYS A 309 -10.27 0.22 18.68
C LYS A 309 -10.20 1.53 17.88
N THR A 310 -11.19 2.40 18.07
CA THR A 310 -11.20 3.76 17.53
C THR A 310 -10.33 4.70 18.38
N LEU A 311 -9.95 5.86 17.84
CA LEU A 311 -9.21 6.88 18.62
C LEU A 311 -10.00 7.34 19.86
N ALA A 312 -11.32 7.53 19.75
CA ALA A 312 -12.15 7.92 20.89
C ALA A 312 -12.21 6.85 21.99
N GLU A 313 -12.30 5.56 21.62
CA GLU A 313 -12.24 4.46 22.60
C GLU A 313 -10.87 4.37 23.28
N ILE A 314 -9.79 4.69 22.56
CA ILE A 314 -8.43 4.72 23.13
C ILE A 314 -8.28 5.89 24.10
N ASP A 315 -8.86 7.06 23.85
CA ASP A 315 -8.88 8.16 24.84
C ASP A 315 -9.66 7.77 26.10
N ALA A 316 -10.76 7.01 25.94
CA ALA A 316 -11.62 6.63 27.06
C ALA A 316 -11.05 5.47 27.91
N LEU A 317 -10.35 4.52 27.28
CA LEU A 317 -9.89 3.27 27.90
C LEU A 317 -8.37 3.14 28.01
N GLY A 318 -7.64 4.09 27.43
CA GLY A 318 -6.19 4.08 27.36
C GLY A 318 -5.54 4.82 28.51
N GLU A 319 -4.48 4.24 29.07
CA GLU A 319 -3.65 4.87 30.08
C GLU A 319 -2.16 4.58 29.84
N LEU A 320 -1.30 5.45 30.37
CA LEU A 320 0.14 5.24 30.41
C LEU A 320 0.56 4.86 31.82
N LEU A 321 1.22 3.71 31.94
CA LEU A 321 1.87 3.30 33.18
C LEU A 321 3.13 4.15 33.43
N PRO A 322 3.65 4.19 34.69
CA PRO A 322 4.83 4.99 35.03
C PRO A 322 6.10 4.63 34.24
N ASP A 323 6.18 3.40 33.71
CA ASP A 323 7.29 2.95 32.86
C ASP A 323 7.12 3.33 31.37
N GLY A 324 6.02 3.99 31.02
CA GLY A 324 5.68 4.40 29.65
C GLY A 324 4.85 3.37 28.89
N THR A 325 4.53 2.21 29.46
CA THR A 325 3.70 1.20 28.80
C THR A 325 2.29 1.73 28.55
N LEU A 326 1.82 1.62 27.30
CA LEU A 326 0.43 1.85 26.94
C LEU A 326 -0.41 0.65 27.37
N VAL A 327 -1.47 0.90 28.12
CA VAL A 327 -2.51 -0.08 28.44
C VAL A 327 -3.82 0.42 27.86
N VAL A 328 -4.54 -0.42 27.12
CA VAL A 328 -5.88 -0.11 26.61
C VAL A 328 -6.80 -1.23 27.02
N ASP A 329 -7.86 -0.91 27.75
CA ASP A 329 -8.86 -1.90 28.19
C ASP A 329 -8.24 -3.05 29.02
N GLY A 330 -7.24 -2.71 29.86
CA GLY A 330 -6.52 -3.65 30.72
C GLY A 330 -5.39 -4.44 30.04
N GLU A 331 -5.21 -4.32 28.72
CA GLU A 331 -4.19 -5.03 27.95
C GLU A 331 -2.98 -4.14 27.64
N ALA A 332 -1.77 -4.63 27.89
CA ALA A 332 -0.54 -3.91 27.55
C ALA A 332 -0.32 -3.95 26.02
N VAL A 333 0.06 -2.82 25.43
CA VAL A 333 0.23 -2.69 23.98
C VAL A 333 1.70 -2.63 23.60
N ALA A 334 2.14 -3.54 22.72
CA ALA A 334 3.50 -3.57 22.18
C ALA A 334 3.61 -2.79 20.86
N VAL A 335 2.59 -2.90 20.01
CA VAL A 335 2.58 -2.29 18.67
C VAL A 335 1.24 -1.59 18.45
N VAL A 336 1.28 -0.37 17.93
CA VAL A 336 0.10 0.38 17.48
C VAL A 336 0.13 0.43 15.96
N TYR A 337 -0.81 -0.26 15.32
CA TYR A 337 -0.96 -0.31 13.87
C TYR A 337 -2.10 0.61 13.42
N PHE A 338 -1.77 1.70 12.71
CA PHE A 338 -2.76 2.68 12.27
C PHE A 338 -3.46 2.23 10.97
N ARG A 339 -4.77 2.03 11.06
CA ARG A 339 -5.72 1.96 9.94
C ARG A 339 -6.66 3.17 9.86
N ALA A 340 -6.42 4.17 10.71
CA ALA A 340 -7.09 5.46 10.76
C ALA A 340 -6.10 6.56 11.19
N GLY A 341 -6.57 7.78 11.36
CA GLY A 341 -5.77 8.91 11.86
C GLY A 341 -4.94 9.60 10.77
N TYR A 342 -5.29 9.36 9.50
CA TYR A 342 -4.67 9.98 8.32
C TYR A 342 -5.54 11.08 7.70
N ALA A 343 -6.81 11.18 8.12
CA ALA A 343 -7.74 12.19 7.62
C ALA A 343 -8.30 13.05 8.78
N PRO A 344 -8.64 14.33 8.55
CA PRO A 344 -9.27 15.18 9.56
C PRO A 344 -10.60 14.63 10.09
N SER A 345 -11.33 13.87 9.27
CA SER A 345 -12.59 13.22 9.64
C SER A 345 -12.45 12.19 10.77
N ASP A 346 -11.23 11.67 10.98
CA ASP A 346 -10.93 10.76 12.09
C ASP A 346 -10.73 11.50 13.43
N TYR A 347 -10.80 12.84 13.41
CA TYR A 347 -10.59 13.72 14.57
C TYR A 347 -11.77 14.69 14.78
N PRO A 348 -13.00 14.19 15.01
CA PRO A 348 -14.17 15.04 15.22
C PRO A 348 -14.07 15.87 16.52
N SER A 349 -13.22 15.48 17.47
CA SER A 349 -13.06 16.18 18.74
C SER A 349 -11.60 16.18 19.25
N GLU A 350 -11.37 16.80 20.41
CA GLU A 350 -10.07 16.74 21.09
C GLU A 350 -9.77 15.35 21.67
N SER A 351 -10.77 14.47 21.81
CA SER A 351 -10.59 13.10 22.30
C SER A 351 -9.60 12.33 21.41
N GLU A 352 -9.79 12.40 20.11
CA GLU A 352 -8.96 11.66 19.16
C GLU A 352 -7.54 12.21 19.09
N TRP A 353 -7.37 13.53 19.26
CA TRP A 353 -6.04 14.15 19.37
C TRP A 353 -5.31 13.77 20.65
N ARG A 354 -6.02 13.67 21.78
CA ARG A 354 -5.44 13.17 23.04
C ARG A 354 -5.03 11.71 22.93
N ALA A 355 -5.86 10.84 22.35
CA ALA A 355 -5.50 9.45 22.08
C ALA A 355 -4.26 9.33 21.19
N ARG A 356 -4.20 10.12 20.11
CA ARG A 356 -3.03 10.12 19.21
C ARG A 356 -1.76 10.53 19.96
N LEU A 357 -1.83 11.56 20.80
CA LEU A 357 -0.69 12.00 21.62
C LEU A 357 -0.32 10.95 22.68
N LEU A 358 -1.30 10.34 23.37
CA LEU A 358 -1.10 9.30 24.37
C LEU A 358 -0.31 8.11 23.80
N MET A 359 -0.76 7.60 22.64
CA MET A 359 -0.07 6.52 21.94
C MET A 359 1.34 6.95 21.53
N GLU A 360 1.50 8.16 21.00
CA GLU A 360 2.82 8.67 20.59
C GLU A 360 3.76 8.80 21.77
N GLN A 361 3.26 9.14 22.97
CA GLN A 361 4.04 9.23 24.22
C GLN A 361 4.43 7.86 24.80
N SER A 362 3.71 6.79 24.47
CA SER A 362 3.96 5.44 24.98
C SER A 362 5.22 4.74 24.46
N SER A 363 5.70 3.73 25.18
CA SER A 363 6.79 2.84 24.73
C SER A 363 6.42 1.95 23.54
N ALA A 364 5.13 1.81 23.21
CA ALA A 364 4.69 0.97 22.11
C ALA A 364 5.32 1.41 20.77
N ILE A 365 5.53 0.45 19.88
CA ILE A 365 6.05 0.68 18.53
C ILE A 365 4.89 1.18 17.67
N LYS A 366 5.00 2.38 17.10
CA LYS A 366 3.95 2.90 16.21
C LYS A 366 4.26 2.51 14.76
N CYS A 367 3.21 2.13 14.03
CA CYS A 367 3.24 1.85 12.61
C CYS A 367 2.15 2.67 11.90
N PRO A 368 2.46 3.90 11.44
CA PRO A 368 3.71 4.64 11.63
C PRO A 368 3.72 5.50 12.91
N SER A 369 4.92 5.90 13.35
CA SER A 369 5.08 7.02 14.29
C SER A 369 4.70 8.37 13.66
N ILE A 370 4.59 9.41 14.47
CA ILE A 370 4.23 10.75 13.96
C ILE A 370 5.26 11.29 12.96
N ALA A 371 6.54 10.98 13.14
CA ALA A 371 7.60 11.40 12.22
C ALA A 371 7.50 10.69 10.86
N TYR A 372 7.23 9.38 10.87
CA TYR A 372 6.97 8.61 9.65
C TYR A 372 5.69 9.09 8.94
N HIS A 373 4.64 9.45 9.70
CA HIS A 373 3.42 10.03 9.13
C HIS A 373 3.72 11.35 8.41
N LEU A 374 4.46 12.26 9.03
CA LEU A 374 4.88 13.53 8.41
C LEU A 374 5.78 13.33 7.19
N ALA A 375 6.66 12.32 7.22
CA ALA A 375 7.54 11.98 6.09
C ALA A 375 6.77 11.53 4.83
N GLY A 376 5.51 11.05 4.98
CA GLY A 376 4.64 10.67 3.87
C GLY A 376 3.87 11.84 3.24
N THR A 377 3.95 13.05 3.81
CA THR A 377 3.22 14.21 3.26
C THR A 377 3.71 14.57 1.87
N LYS A 378 2.79 15.05 1.03
CA LYS A 378 3.09 15.49 -0.34
C LYS A 378 4.13 16.61 -0.35
N LYS A 379 4.11 17.49 0.65
CA LYS A 379 5.11 18.55 0.82
C LYS A 379 6.51 17.98 1.06
N ILE A 380 6.68 16.93 1.87
CA ILE A 380 7.99 16.29 2.05
C ILE A 380 8.45 15.58 0.77
N GLN A 381 7.55 14.91 0.05
CA GLN A 381 7.85 14.34 -1.27
C GLN A 381 8.40 15.42 -2.23
N GLN A 382 7.76 16.60 -2.26
CA GLN A 382 8.20 17.74 -3.07
C GLN A 382 9.55 18.31 -2.62
N GLU A 383 9.77 18.44 -1.31
CA GLU A 383 11.05 18.93 -0.77
C GLU A 383 12.21 17.97 -1.07
N LEU A 384 11.98 16.66 -1.01
CA LEU A 384 12.97 15.64 -1.37
C LEU A 384 13.36 15.69 -2.86
N ALA A 385 12.48 16.18 -3.73
CA ALA A 385 12.77 16.35 -5.15
C ALA A 385 13.69 17.55 -5.46
N LYS A 386 13.92 18.45 -4.50
CA LYS A 386 14.82 19.59 -4.70
C LYS A 386 16.27 19.12 -4.88
N PRO A 387 17.09 19.84 -5.67
CA PRO A 387 18.50 19.54 -5.83
C PRO A 387 19.24 19.43 -4.48
N ASN A 388 20.09 18.42 -4.34
CA ASN A 388 20.94 18.17 -3.16
C ASN A 388 20.21 17.76 -1.86
N VAL A 389 18.88 17.65 -1.85
CA VAL A 389 18.14 17.26 -0.64
C VAL A 389 18.21 15.75 -0.39
N LEU A 390 18.07 14.91 -1.42
CA LEU A 390 18.24 13.45 -1.27
C LEU A 390 19.61 13.09 -0.72
N GLU A 391 20.65 13.79 -1.14
CA GLU A 391 22.05 13.60 -0.71
C GLU A 391 22.27 13.86 0.78
N ARG A 392 21.35 14.54 1.47
CA ARG A 392 21.38 14.67 2.94
C ARG A 392 21.00 13.38 3.65
N PHE A 393 20.19 12.54 3.00
CA PHE A 393 19.60 11.35 3.61
C PHE A 393 20.19 10.06 3.04
N LEU A 394 20.58 10.04 1.77
CA LEU A 394 21.18 8.88 1.12
C LEU A 394 22.64 9.16 0.74
N GLU A 395 23.52 8.22 1.03
CA GLU A 395 24.95 8.32 0.70
C GLU A 395 25.26 7.62 -0.62
N ASN A 396 24.59 6.48 -0.88
CA ASN A 396 24.79 5.68 -2.08
C ASN A 396 24.29 6.43 -3.33
N LYS A 397 25.21 6.76 -4.23
CA LYS A 397 24.93 7.52 -5.45
C LYS A 397 24.02 6.78 -6.42
N ASP A 398 24.12 5.45 -6.48
CA ASP A 398 23.26 4.64 -7.33
C ASP A 398 21.83 4.64 -6.81
N ASP A 399 21.66 4.59 -5.48
CA ASP A 399 20.33 4.62 -4.86
C ASP A 399 19.68 6.01 -5.02
N ILE A 400 20.46 7.08 -4.84
CA ILE A 400 20.01 8.44 -5.17
C ILE A 400 19.58 8.53 -6.64
N ALA A 401 20.36 7.98 -7.56
CA ALA A 401 20.04 8.01 -8.99
C ALA A 401 18.75 7.24 -9.31
N LYS A 402 18.53 6.07 -8.69
CA LYS A 402 17.29 5.29 -8.84
C LYS A 402 16.06 6.04 -8.31
N VAL A 403 16.16 6.62 -7.11
CA VAL A 403 15.07 7.43 -6.51
C VAL A 403 14.78 8.64 -7.39
N ARG A 404 15.81 9.39 -7.80
CA ARG A 404 15.64 10.56 -8.67
C ARG A 404 15.03 10.21 -10.02
N LYS A 405 15.37 9.04 -10.59
CA LYS A 405 14.80 8.56 -11.88
C LYS A 405 13.29 8.34 -11.82
N CYS A 406 12.74 8.04 -10.64
CA CYS A 406 11.29 7.85 -10.48
C CYS A 406 10.55 9.12 -10.03
N PHE A 407 11.22 10.23 -9.75
CA PHE A 407 10.52 11.47 -9.44
C PHE A 407 9.97 12.11 -10.71
N ALA A 408 8.65 12.36 -10.70
CA ALA A 408 8.04 13.30 -11.64
C ALA A 408 8.46 14.74 -11.29
N GLY A 409 8.10 15.70 -12.14
CA GLY A 409 8.20 17.11 -11.78
C GLY A 409 7.38 17.43 -10.53
N LEU A 410 8.02 18.01 -9.50
CA LEU A 410 7.43 18.32 -8.20
C LEU A 410 7.87 19.73 -7.77
N TRP A 411 6.90 20.61 -7.53
CA TRP A 411 7.17 22.03 -7.31
C TRP A 411 6.36 22.61 -6.15
N SER A 412 6.99 23.54 -5.43
CA SER A 412 6.31 24.42 -4.47
C SER A 412 5.54 25.50 -5.26
N LEU A 413 4.41 25.97 -4.74
CA LEU A 413 3.69 27.12 -5.31
C LEU A 413 4.48 28.45 -5.18
N GLU A 414 5.61 28.45 -4.47
CA GLU A 414 6.56 29.56 -4.44
C GLU A 414 7.31 29.77 -5.76
N ASP A 415 7.36 28.75 -6.64
CA ASP A 415 7.98 28.88 -7.95
C ASP A 415 7.03 29.58 -8.93
N SER A 416 7.10 30.90 -8.97
CA SER A 416 6.23 31.74 -9.81
C SER A 416 6.30 31.42 -11.32
N ASN A 417 7.40 30.83 -11.80
CA ASN A 417 7.49 30.44 -13.22
C ASN A 417 6.64 29.20 -13.48
N ILE A 418 6.70 28.22 -12.58
CA ILE A 418 5.88 27.01 -12.65
C ILE A 418 4.40 27.33 -12.44
N VAL A 419 4.06 28.24 -11.53
CA VAL A 419 2.67 28.70 -11.33
C VAL A 419 2.10 29.31 -12.61
N LYS A 420 2.86 30.18 -13.29
CA LYS A 420 2.44 30.76 -14.57
C LYS A 420 2.23 29.69 -15.64
N ASP A 421 3.17 28.74 -15.77
CA ASP A 421 3.01 27.64 -16.75
C ASP A 421 1.79 26.76 -16.42
N ALA A 422 1.53 26.49 -15.14
CA ALA A 422 0.35 25.74 -14.70
C ALA A 422 -0.97 26.49 -14.95
N ILE A 423 -0.98 27.83 -14.84
CA ILE A 423 -2.15 28.65 -15.21
C ILE A 423 -2.38 28.60 -16.73
N GLU A 424 -1.32 28.67 -17.53
CA GLU A 424 -1.40 28.62 -19.00
C GLU A 424 -1.81 27.22 -19.48
N LYS A 425 -1.20 26.17 -18.94
CA LYS A 425 -1.33 24.77 -19.36
C LYS A 425 -1.78 23.85 -18.22
N PRO A 426 -2.96 24.09 -17.62
CA PRO A 426 -3.39 23.39 -16.41
C PRO A 426 -3.58 21.88 -16.61
N GLY A 427 -3.82 21.44 -17.84
CA GLY A 427 -3.94 20.02 -18.17
C GLY A 427 -2.68 19.20 -17.91
N LEU A 428 -1.50 19.84 -17.83
CA LEU A 428 -0.20 19.19 -17.59
C LEU A 428 0.16 19.05 -16.10
N TYR A 429 -0.70 19.55 -15.20
CA TYR A 429 -0.43 19.61 -13.78
C TYR A 429 -1.53 18.94 -12.97
N VAL A 430 -1.14 18.45 -11.80
CA VAL A 430 -2.02 18.05 -10.71
C VAL A 430 -1.64 18.86 -9.49
N MET A 431 -2.62 19.49 -8.85
CA MET A 431 -2.39 20.20 -7.61
C MET A 431 -2.89 19.34 -6.43
N LYS A 432 -2.01 19.11 -5.45
CA LYS A 432 -2.26 18.16 -4.36
C LYS A 432 -2.22 18.86 -3.00
N PRO A 433 -3.29 18.79 -2.18
CA PRO A 433 -3.24 19.22 -0.79
C PRO A 433 -2.51 18.20 0.09
N GLN A 434 -2.24 18.55 1.35
CA GLN A 434 -1.68 17.62 2.35
C GLN A 434 -2.74 16.68 2.91
N ARG A 435 -3.28 15.80 2.07
CA ARG A 435 -4.30 14.80 2.43
C ARG A 435 -3.92 13.43 1.89
N GLU A 436 -4.43 12.41 2.57
CA GLU A 436 -4.33 10.99 2.18
C GLU A 436 -5.73 10.40 1.92
N GLY A 437 -5.80 9.25 1.25
CA GLY A 437 -7.05 8.51 1.05
C GLY A 437 -7.84 8.80 -0.24
N GLY A 438 -7.28 9.61 -1.15
CA GLY A 438 -7.90 9.96 -2.44
C GLY A 438 -9.06 10.95 -2.36
N GLY A 439 -9.49 11.51 -3.48
CA GLY A 439 -10.62 12.46 -3.56
C GLY A 439 -10.28 13.93 -3.31
N ASN A 440 -9.00 14.27 -3.17
CA ASN A 440 -8.57 15.60 -2.73
C ASN A 440 -7.81 16.41 -3.79
N ASN A 441 -7.47 15.80 -4.92
CA ASN A 441 -6.58 16.43 -5.90
C ASN A 441 -7.38 17.34 -6.85
N ILE A 442 -6.71 18.36 -7.38
CA ILE A 442 -7.30 19.33 -8.30
C ILE A 442 -6.63 19.18 -9.67
N TYR A 443 -7.43 19.18 -10.73
CA TYR A 443 -6.99 18.85 -12.10
C TYR A 443 -7.56 19.82 -13.13
N GLY A 444 -6.88 19.99 -14.25
CA GLY A 444 -7.43 20.73 -15.40
C GLY A 444 -7.81 22.16 -15.03
N ASP A 445 -8.89 22.69 -15.60
CA ASP A 445 -9.27 24.10 -15.41
C ASP A 445 -9.42 24.50 -13.93
N ASP A 446 -9.79 23.58 -13.04
CA ASP A 446 -9.86 23.84 -11.59
C ASP A 446 -8.50 24.22 -10.99
N VAL A 447 -7.38 23.71 -11.56
CA VAL A 447 -6.02 24.13 -11.18
C VAL A 447 -5.82 25.60 -11.53
N ARG A 448 -6.15 25.99 -12.76
CA ARG A 448 -6.02 27.38 -13.24
C ARG A 448 -6.88 28.32 -12.39
N GLU A 449 -8.13 27.96 -12.15
CA GLU A 449 -9.06 28.78 -11.37
C GLU A 449 -8.59 28.95 -9.93
N THR A 450 -8.12 27.88 -9.30
CA THR A 450 -7.61 27.93 -7.93
C THR A 450 -6.35 28.77 -7.83
N LEU A 451 -5.38 28.61 -8.74
CA LEU A 451 -4.15 29.41 -8.74
C LEU A 451 -4.45 30.91 -8.96
N ARG A 452 -5.34 31.25 -9.90
CA ARG A 452 -5.74 32.65 -10.13
C ARG A 452 -6.46 33.26 -8.92
N ARG A 453 -7.27 32.47 -8.22
CA ARG A 453 -7.93 32.92 -6.98
C ARG A 453 -6.88 33.27 -5.92
N MET A 454 -5.90 32.39 -5.71
CA MET A 454 -4.80 32.62 -4.75
C MET A 454 -3.96 33.86 -5.10
N GLU A 455 -3.62 34.06 -6.38
CA GLU A 455 -2.89 35.26 -6.84
C GLU A 455 -3.66 36.56 -6.55
N LYS A 456 -4.99 36.53 -6.66
CA LYS A 456 -5.84 37.70 -6.42
C LYS A 456 -6.00 38.01 -4.94
N GLU A 457 -6.14 36.97 -4.12
CA GLU A 457 -6.41 37.09 -2.69
C GLU A 457 -5.14 37.38 -1.88
N GLY A 458 -3.96 37.05 -2.41
CA GLY A 458 -2.68 37.32 -1.75
C GLY A 458 -2.51 36.58 -0.42
N SER A 459 -3.18 35.43 -0.28
CA SER A 459 -3.17 34.61 0.93
C SER A 459 -1.99 33.63 0.96
N ASP A 460 -1.58 33.22 2.16
CA ASP A 460 -0.57 32.15 2.38
C ASP A 460 -1.15 30.73 2.09
N GLU A 461 -2.36 30.62 1.51
CA GLU A 461 -3.03 29.35 1.24
C GLU A 461 -2.26 28.47 0.25
N ASP A 462 -1.36 29.07 -0.53
CA ASP A 462 -0.44 28.40 -1.44
C ASP A 462 0.36 27.29 -0.73
N ALA A 463 0.69 27.48 0.55
CA ALA A 463 1.46 26.54 1.34
C ALA A 463 0.74 25.23 1.68
N ALA A 464 -0.58 25.15 1.47
CA ALA A 464 -1.34 23.91 1.65
C ALA A 464 -1.13 22.93 0.49
N TYR A 465 -0.64 23.40 -0.67
CA TYR A 465 -0.59 22.63 -1.91
C TYR A 465 0.82 22.47 -2.46
N ILE A 466 0.98 21.45 -3.30
CA ILE A 466 2.11 21.32 -4.21
C ILE A 466 1.59 21.20 -5.65
N LEU A 467 2.43 21.55 -6.63
CA LEU A 467 2.21 21.18 -8.02
C LEU A 467 3.02 19.94 -8.37
N MET A 468 2.40 19.02 -9.09
CA MET A 468 3.04 17.84 -9.63
C MET A 468 2.77 17.75 -11.13
N GLN A 469 3.75 17.27 -11.89
CA GLN A 469 3.59 16.89 -13.29
C GLN A 469 2.47 15.83 -13.40
N ARG A 470 1.51 16.07 -14.28
CA ARG A 470 0.52 15.05 -14.64
C ARG A 470 1.18 13.97 -15.47
N ILE A 471 1.00 12.73 -15.06
CA ILE A 471 1.49 11.54 -15.76
C ILE A 471 0.36 11.04 -16.67
N PHE A 472 0.70 10.63 -17.90
CA PHE A 472 -0.25 10.15 -18.89
C PHE A 472 0.07 8.70 -19.26
N PRO A 473 -0.51 7.71 -18.57
CA PRO A 473 -0.29 6.29 -18.91
C PRO A 473 -1.00 5.89 -20.21
N THR A 474 -0.51 4.83 -20.83
CA THR A 474 -1.18 4.22 -21.99
C THR A 474 -2.56 3.71 -21.59
N LEU A 475 -3.55 4.00 -22.44
CA LEU A 475 -4.91 3.49 -22.28
C LEU A 475 -4.95 2.01 -22.65
N SER A 476 -5.60 1.19 -21.82
CA SER A 476 -5.81 -0.23 -22.10
C SER A 476 -7.28 -0.60 -22.02
N PRO A 477 -7.79 -1.50 -22.89
CA PRO A 477 -9.13 -2.05 -22.74
C PRO A 477 -9.19 -2.98 -21.52
N ALA A 478 -10.19 -2.80 -20.65
CA ALA A 478 -10.44 -3.68 -19.52
C ALA A 478 -11.94 -3.97 -19.35
N VAL A 479 -12.24 -5.04 -18.62
CA VAL A 479 -13.59 -5.40 -18.16
C VAL A 479 -13.63 -5.23 -16.65
N LEU A 480 -14.39 -4.25 -16.18
CA LEU A 480 -14.45 -3.88 -14.76
C LEU A 480 -15.69 -4.48 -14.11
N MET A 481 -15.50 -5.21 -13.01
CA MET A 481 -16.55 -5.84 -12.21
C MET A 481 -16.90 -4.96 -11.01
N ARG A 482 -18.18 -4.61 -10.87
CA ARG A 482 -18.71 -3.89 -9.71
C ARG A 482 -20.16 -4.29 -9.46
N GLN A 483 -20.47 -4.69 -8.22
CA GLN A 483 -21.84 -5.06 -7.81
C GLN A 483 -22.48 -6.13 -8.73
N GLY A 484 -21.70 -7.12 -9.15
CA GLY A 484 -22.15 -8.20 -10.04
C GLY A 484 -22.30 -7.78 -11.51
N ILE A 485 -21.98 -6.53 -11.87
CA ILE A 485 -22.11 -6.00 -13.22
C ILE A 485 -20.73 -5.78 -13.82
N SER A 486 -20.53 -6.24 -15.05
CA SER A 486 -19.33 -5.96 -15.83
C SER A 486 -19.51 -4.72 -16.72
N ARG A 487 -18.42 -3.98 -16.93
CA ARG A 487 -18.37 -2.85 -17.86
C ARG A 487 -17.07 -2.89 -18.66
N LYS A 488 -17.18 -2.79 -19.99
CA LYS A 488 -16.03 -2.63 -20.90
C LYS A 488 -15.66 -1.15 -20.94
N ASP A 489 -14.42 -0.83 -20.61
CA ASP A 489 -13.94 0.56 -20.62
C ASP A 489 -12.46 0.64 -21.02
N HIS A 490 -11.99 1.85 -21.34
CA HIS A 490 -10.57 2.17 -21.49
C HIS A 490 -10.04 2.75 -20.19
N VAL A 491 -9.00 2.12 -19.66
CA VAL A 491 -8.50 2.37 -18.32
C VAL A 491 -7.05 2.80 -18.32
N ILE A 492 -6.67 3.42 -17.21
CA ILE A 492 -5.28 3.61 -16.79
C ILE A 492 -5.07 2.92 -15.45
N SER A 493 -3.83 2.52 -15.19
CA SER A 493 -3.49 1.74 -14.01
C SER A 493 -2.33 2.37 -13.23
N GLU A 494 -2.35 2.16 -11.92
CA GLU A 494 -1.40 2.68 -10.93
C GLU A 494 -0.86 1.51 -10.10
N LEU A 495 0.45 1.30 -10.20
CA LEU A 495 1.16 0.23 -9.48
C LEU A 495 1.58 0.73 -8.10
N GLY A 496 1.05 0.11 -7.05
CA GLY A 496 1.55 0.24 -5.69
C GLY A 496 2.47 -0.92 -5.33
N VAL A 497 3.69 -0.63 -4.89
CA VAL A 497 4.62 -1.64 -4.33
C VAL A 497 4.68 -1.46 -2.83
N TYR A 498 4.32 -2.53 -2.10
CA TYR A 498 4.42 -2.54 -0.65
C TYR A 498 5.86 -2.74 -0.21
N ALA A 499 6.19 -2.21 0.95
CA ALA A 499 7.51 -2.40 1.54
C ALA A 499 7.39 -2.41 3.07
N ALA A 500 8.12 -3.32 3.72
CA ALA A 500 8.17 -3.41 5.16
C ALA A 500 9.57 -3.12 5.69
N TYR A 501 9.62 -2.31 6.74
CA TYR A 501 10.84 -1.88 7.39
C TYR A 501 10.75 -2.11 8.89
N LEU A 502 11.75 -2.73 9.48
CA LEU A 502 11.89 -2.87 10.92
C LEU A 502 13.36 -2.69 11.30
N ARG A 503 13.61 -1.77 12.23
CA ARG A 503 14.94 -1.54 12.80
C ARG A 503 14.83 -1.49 14.31
N ASN A 504 15.83 -2.08 14.98
CA ASN A 504 16.06 -1.87 16.41
C ASN A 504 17.44 -1.25 16.59
N LYS A 505 17.49 0.00 17.06
CA LYS A 505 18.71 0.81 17.18
C LYS A 505 19.44 0.92 15.86
N THR A 506 20.59 0.28 15.74
CA THR A 506 21.43 0.28 14.53
C THR A 506 21.18 -0.94 13.63
N LYS A 507 20.52 -1.99 14.15
CA LYS A 507 20.27 -3.24 13.43
C LYS A 507 19.00 -3.14 12.60
N VAL A 508 19.15 -3.17 11.28
CA VAL A 508 18.02 -3.41 10.36
C VAL A 508 17.64 -4.89 10.46
N ILE A 509 16.41 -5.16 10.86
CA ILE A 509 15.86 -6.51 11.04
C ILE A 509 15.08 -6.92 9.79
N MET A 510 14.38 -5.97 9.17
CA MET A 510 13.65 -6.16 7.93
C MET A 510 13.76 -4.89 7.08
N ASN A 511 14.04 -5.04 5.79
CA ASN A 511 13.96 -3.98 4.80
C ASN A 511 13.70 -4.61 3.43
N GLU A 512 12.42 -4.90 3.16
CA GLU A 512 12.03 -5.78 2.06
C GLU A 512 10.91 -5.16 1.22
N GLU A 513 10.89 -5.51 -0.06
CA GLU A 513 9.72 -5.36 -0.93
C GLU A 513 8.71 -6.44 -0.56
N CYS A 514 7.43 -6.06 -0.46
CA CYS A 514 6.40 -6.89 0.15
C CYS A 514 5.17 -7.12 -0.72
N GLY A 515 5.36 -7.40 -2.01
CA GLY A 515 4.26 -7.58 -2.93
C GLY A 515 3.68 -6.24 -3.39
N TYR A 516 2.48 -6.31 -3.96
CA TYR A 516 1.94 -5.19 -4.73
C TYR A 516 0.43 -5.06 -4.68
N LEU A 517 -0.02 -3.93 -5.20
CA LEU A 517 -1.39 -3.58 -5.50
C LEU A 517 -1.39 -2.96 -6.89
N MET A 518 -2.22 -3.45 -7.81
CA MET A 518 -2.56 -2.68 -9.01
C MET A 518 -3.95 -2.07 -8.80
N ARG A 519 -4.07 -0.77 -9.05
CA ARG A 519 -5.35 -0.06 -9.08
C ARG A 519 -5.63 0.38 -10.50
N THR A 520 -6.85 0.17 -10.95
CA THR A 520 -7.24 0.46 -12.32
C THR A 520 -8.51 1.29 -12.33
N LYS A 521 -8.53 2.34 -13.15
CA LYS A 521 -9.65 3.28 -13.23
C LYS A 521 -9.96 3.65 -14.67
N VAL A 522 -11.20 4.05 -14.91
CA VAL A 522 -11.59 4.59 -16.21
C VAL A 522 -10.76 5.83 -16.52
N SER A 523 -10.30 5.94 -17.77
CA SER A 523 -9.38 6.99 -18.23
C SER A 523 -9.91 8.42 -18.06
N SER A 524 -11.23 8.59 -18.06
CA SER A 524 -11.91 9.85 -17.80
C SER A 524 -11.93 10.24 -16.31
N SER A 525 -11.60 9.33 -15.39
CA SER A 525 -11.62 9.60 -13.96
C SER A 525 -10.31 10.24 -13.50
N ASN A 526 -10.42 11.45 -12.95
CA ASN A 526 -9.30 12.12 -12.29
C ASN A 526 -8.92 11.39 -10.98
N GLU A 527 -9.89 10.86 -10.25
CA GLU A 527 -9.68 10.20 -8.94
C GLU A 527 -9.44 8.69 -9.06
N GLY A 528 -8.70 8.12 -8.10
CA GLY A 528 -8.20 6.72 -8.16
C GLY A 528 -8.41 5.86 -6.91
N GLY A 529 -9.17 6.35 -5.91
CA GLY A 529 -9.45 5.57 -4.70
C GLY A 529 -10.43 4.42 -4.96
N VAL A 530 -10.06 3.19 -4.60
CA VAL A 530 -10.98 2.03 -4.64
C VAL A 530 -12.07 2.17 -3.57
N ALA A 531 -11.66 2.51 -2.33
CA ALA A 531 -12.58 2.76 -1.23
C ALA A 531 -13.53 3.94 -1.51
N ALA A 532 -13.06 4.94 -2.25
CA ALA A 532 -13.86 6.09 -2.69
C ALA A 532 -14.74 5.81 -3.93
N GLY A 533 -14.67 4.59 -4.49
CA GLY A 533 -15.54 4.14 -5.59
C GLY A 533 -15.06 4.47 -7.01
N PHE A 534 -13.91 5.11 -7.18
CA PHE A 534 -13.40 5.55 -8.48
C PHE A 534 -12.59 4.49 -9.24
N ALA A 535 -11.91 3.61 -8.51
CA ALA A 535 -11.06 2.56 -9.07
C ALA A 535 -11.58 1.17 -8.72
N VAL A 536 -10.99 0.18 -9.38
CA VAL A 536 -11.09 -1.25 -9.08
C VAL A 536 -9.72 -1.80 -8.72
N LEU A 537 -9.70 -2.92 -8.00
CA LEU A 537 -8.49 -3.70 -7.77
C LEU A 537 -8.10 -4.46 -9.03
N ASP A 538 -6.81 -4.62 -9.26
CA ASP A 538 -6.29 -5.38 -10.39
C ASP A 538 -5.01 -6.13 -9.95
N SER A 539 -4.48 -6.98 -10.82
CA SER A 539 -3.12 -7.49 -10.73
C SER A 539 -2.36 -7.18 -12.03
N ILE A 540 -1.12 -7.66 -12.15
CA ILE A 540 -0.31 -7.41 -13.34
C ILE A 540 -0.05 -8.69 -14.10
N TYR A 541 0.09 -8.55 -15.42
CA TYR A 541 0.58 -9.57 -16.33
C TYR A 541 1.89 -9.08 -16.92
N LEU A 542 3.00 -9.69 -16.53
CA LEU A 542 4.33 -9.27 -16.98
C LEU A 542 4.53 -9.57 -18.47
N VAL A 543 4.85 -8.53 -19.25
CA VAL A 543 5.15 -8.60 -20.68
C VAL A 543 6.62 -8.33 -20.98
#